data_AF-A0AAV0WSY5-F1
#
_entry.id   AF-A0AAV0WSY5-F1
#
_cell.length_a   1.000
_cell.length_b   1.000
_cell.length_c   1.000
_cell.angle_alpha   90.00
_cell.angle_beta   90.00
_cell.angle_gamma   90.00
#
_symmetry.space_group_name_H-M   'P 1'
#
loop_
_entity.id
_entity.type
_entity.pdbx_description
1 polymer ?
#
loop_
_entity_poly.entity_id
_entity_poly.type
_entity_poly.pdbx_seq_one_letter_code
_entity_poly.pdbx_strand_id
1 'polypeptide(L)'
;MCSTSFVEIHDSVEVFEQLLPAAHPCLKEMISWTDIETSTNAHILLLSLEQCKFNVGSIVLKNIFHNFSTQSFYAYLFLQKPNIDLIQALEYVDNVVRQIHTVRNNADEEFSKCFDELQRK
;
A
#
# COMPACT_ATOMS: atom_id res chain seq x y z
N MET A 1 18.23 -1.82 3.93
CA MET A 1 17.19 -2.39 3.04
C MET A 1 17.92 -2.86 1.79
N CYS A 2 17.85 -4.15 1.44
CA CYS A 2 18.39 -4.58 0.15
C CYS A 2 17.43 -4.18 -0.97
N SER A 3 17.93 -4.12 -2.20
CA SER A 3 17.15 -3.66 -3.34
C SER A 3 15.86 -4.41 -3.56
N THR A 4 15.89 -5.72 -3.32
CA THR A 4 14.76 -6.60 -3.55
C THR A 4 13.67 -6.39 -2.50
N SER A 5 14.03 -6.15 -1.23
CA SER A 5 13.04 -5.99 -0.14
C SER A 5 12.08 -4.80 -0.32
N PHE A 6 12.55 -3.67 -0.87
CA PHE A 6 11.69 -2.49 -1.06
C PHE A 6 10.70 -2.70 -2.21
N VAL A 7 11.20 -3.29 -3.32
CA VAL A 7 10.40 -3.65 -4.49
C VAL A 7 9.37 -4.72 -4.14
N GLU A 8 9.78 -5.77 -3.42
CA GLU A 8 8.88 -6.84 -2.97
C GLU A 8 7.75 -6.33 -2.08
N ILE A 9 8.03 -5.38 -1.17
CA ILE A 9 7.00 -4.78 -0.32
C ILE A 9 6.03 -3.93 -1.15
N HIS A 10 6.54 -3.11 -2.07
CA HIS A 10 5.71 -2.31 -2.97
C HIS A 10 4.74 -3.19 -3.76
N ASP A 11 5.28 -4.21 -4.43
CA ASP A 11 4.51 -5.12 -5.28
C ASP A 11 3.50 -5.93 -4.44
N SER A 12 3.88 -6.32 -3.22
CA SER A 12 2.97 -7.03 -2.31
C SER A 12 1.79 -6.18 -1.88
N VAL A 13 1.99 -4.88 -1.59
CA VAL A 13 0.91 -3.96 -1.23
C VAL A 13 -0.04 -3.74 -2.42
N GLU A 14 0.52 -3.59 -3.62
CA GLU A 14 -0.27 -3.43 -4.84
C GLU A 14 -1.11 -4.67 -5.15
N VAL A 15 -0.49 -5.86 -5.14
CA VAL A 15 -1.19 -7.13 -5.35
C VAL A 15 -2.25 -7.37 -4.28
N PHE A 16 -1.95 -7.05 -3.03
CA PHE A 16 -2.92 -7.18 -1.94
C PHE A 16 -4.15 -6.29 -2.16
N GLU A 17 -3.99 -5.03 -2.56
CA GLU A 17 -5.12 -4.16 -2.86
C GLU A 17 -5.98 -4.72 -4.00
N GLN A 18 -5.35 -5.22 -5.07
CA GLN A 18 -6.06 -5.79 -6.22
C GLN A 18 -6.87 -7.04 -5.85
N LEU A 19 -6.36 -7.86 -4.94
CA LEU A 19 -7.01 -9.12 -4.53
C LEU A 19 -8.06 -8.92 -3.42
N LEU A 20 -7.95 -7.86 -2.62
CA LEU A 20 -8.83 -7.62 -1.46
C LEU A 20 -10.34 -7.65 -1.80
N PRO A 21 -10.83 -7.05 -2.90
CA PRO A 21 -12.24 -7.11 -3.29
C PRO A 21 -12.75 -8.52 -3.55
N ALA A 22 -11.89 -9.41 -4.08
CA ALA A 22 -12.22 -10.82 -4.32
C ALA A 22 -12.04 -11.67 -3.05
N ALA A 23 -11.06 -11.35 -2.20
CA ALA A 23 -10.82 -12.06 -0.96
C ALA A 23 -12.02 -11.99 0.00
N HIS A 24 -12.69 -10.84 0.07
CA HIS A 24 -13.81 -10.63 0.99
C HIS A 24 -15.01 -11.59 0.75
N PRO A 25 -15.59 -11.72 -0.46
CA PRO A 25 -16.66 -12.69 -0.72
C PRO A 25 -16.19 -14.14 -0.60
N CYS A 26 -14.94 -14.46 -0.99
CA CYS A 26 -14.39 -15.80 -0.81
C CYS A 26 -14.32 -16.20 0.67
N LEU A 27 -13.84 -15.30 1.54
CA LEU A 27 -13.82 -15.55 2.98
C LEU A 27 -15.22 -15.74 3.56
N LYS A 28 -16.21 -14.97 3.08
CA LYS A 28 -17.63 -15.16 3.46
C LYS A 28 -18.16 -16.53 3.07
N GLU A 29 -17.82 -17.02 1.88
CA GLU A 29 -18.18 -18.38 1.45
C GLU A 29 -17.51 -19.44 2.33
N MET A 30 -16.21 -19.30 2.59
CA MET A 30 -15.42 -20.25 3.38
C MET A 30 -15.92 -20.42 4.82
N ILE A 31 -16.55 -19.39 5.40
CA ILE A 31 -17.17 -19.50 6.73
C ILE A 31 -18.29 -20.56 6.74
N SER A 32 -18.97 -20.80 5.61
CA SER A 32 -20.03 -21.80 5.51
C SER A 32 -19.53 -23.24 5.30
N TRP A 33 -18.22 -23.43 5.15
CA TRP A 33 -17.64 -24.75 4.90
C TRP A 33 -17.75 -25.65 6.13
N THR A 34 -17.84 -26.96 5.89
CA THR A 34 -17.96 -27.97 6.94
C THR A 34 -16.69 -28.15 7.76
N ASP A 35 -15.53 -27.77 7.21
CA ASP A 35 -14.26 -27.82 7.91
C ASP A 35 -14.18 -26.68 8.95
N ILE A 36 -14.27 -27.05 10.22
CA ILE A 36 -14.38 -26.11 11.33
C ILE A 36 -13.13 -25.24 11.45
N GLU A 37 -11.94 -25.81 11.21
CA GLU A 37 -10.68 -25.07 11.30
C GLU A 37 -10.60 -23.99 10.21
N THR A 38 -10.86 -24.37 8.96
CA THR A 38 -10.87 -23.43 7.83
C THR A 38 -11.95 -22.36 7.98
N SER A 39 -13.17 -22.75 8.37
CA SER A 39 -14.28 -21.82 8.61
C SER A 39 -13.93 -20.80 9.71
N THR A 40 -13.35 -21.27 10.82
CA THR A 40 -12.93 -20.40 11.94
C THR A 40 -11.82 -19.45 11.51
N ASN A 41 -10.79 -19.94 10.81
CA ASN A 41 -9.69 -19.11 10.33
C ASN A 41 -10.17 -18.07 9.31
N ALA A 42 -11.06 -18.44 8.39
CA ALA A 42 -11.67 -17.52 7.44
C ALA A 42 -12.48 -16.43 8.15
N HIS A 43 -13.21 -16.80 9.21
CA HIS A 43 -13.97 -15.84 10.01
C HIS A 43 -13.05 -14.85 10.74
N ILE A 44 -11.99 -15.32 11.40
CA ILE A 44 -11.00 -14.48 12.09
C ILE A 44 -10.32 -13.52 11.10
N LEU A 45 -9.95 -14.02 9.92
CA LEU A 45 -9.32 -13.21 8.90
C LEU A 45 -10.28 -12.14 8.37
N LEU A 46 -11.53 -12.50 8.08
CA LEU A 46 -12.55 -11.54 7.64
C LEU A 46 -12.77 -10.44 8.69
N LEU A 47 -12.92 -10.81 9.97
CA LEU A 47 -13.05 -9.85 11.05
C LEU A 47 -11.85 -8.90 11.12
N SER A 48 -10.63 -9.43 10.90
CA SER A 48 -9.40 -8.64 10.90
C SER A 48 -9.35 -7.64 9.74
N LEU A 49 -9.79 -8.04 8.56
CA LEU A 49 -9.89 -7.17 7.37
C LEU A 49 -10.97 -6.08 7.55
N GLU A 50 -12.03 -6.35 8.29
CA GLU A 50 -13.10 -5.38 8.56
C GLU A 50 -12.76 -4.41 9.71
N GLN A 51 -11.66 -4.62 10.44
CA GLN A 51 -11.26 -3.71 11.50
C GLN A 51 -10.91 -2.33 10.94
N CYS A 52 -11.47 -1.28 11.55
CA CYS A 52 -11.16 0.11 11.21
C CYS A 52 -9.64 0.39 11.24
N LYS A 53 -8.91 -0.15 12.23
CA LYS A 53 -7.45 -0.01 12.30
C LYS A 53 -6.74 -0.60 11.08
N PHE A 54 -7.20 -1.75 10.59
CA PHE A 54 -6.64 -2.38 9.41
C PHE A 54 -6.94 -1.55 8.16
N ASN A 55 -8.19 -1.10 7.99
CA ASN A 55 -8.60 -0.29 6.84
C ASN A 55 -7.87 1.05 6.77
N VAL A 56 -7.75 1.76 7.89
CA VAL A 56 -6.97 3.01 7.97
C VAL A 56 -5.50 2.74 7.68
N GLY A 57 -4.91 1.70 8.29
CA GLY A 57 -3.52 1.32 8.04
C GLY A 57 -3.26 0.97 6.57
N SER A 58 -4.17 0.23 5.94
CA SER A 58 -4.08 -0.18 4.54
C SER A 58 -4.14 1.02 3.60
N ILE A 59 -5.00 2.01 3.87
CA ILE A 59 -5.08 3.23 3.05
C ILE A 59 -3.88 4.15 3.25
N VAL A 60 -3.37 4.27 4.47
CA VAL A 60 -2.14 5.02 4.71
C VAL A 60 -0.97 4.36 4.00
N LEU A 61 -0.86 3.03 4.08
CA LEU A 61 0.15 2.28 3.32
C LEU A 61 -0.05 2.47 1.83
N LYS A 62 -1.27 2.35 1.31
CA LYS A 62 -1.58 2.62 -0.09
C LYS A 62 -1.15 4.04 -0.48
N ASN A 63 -1.51 5.07 0.27
CA ASN A 63 -1.13 6.44 -0.08
C ASN A 63 0.37 6.66 0.04
N ILE A 64 1.05 5.98 0.97
CA ILE A 64 2.50 6.03 1.07
C ILE A 64 3.16 5.31 -0.12
N PHE A 65 2.70 4.12 -0.50
CA PHE A 65 3.30 3.40 -1.62
C PHE A 65 2.86 3.95 -2.98
N HIS A 66 1.61 4.36 -3.15
CA HIS A 66 1.11 4.89 -4.41
C HIS A 66 1.64 6.30 -4.69
N ASN A 67 1.61 7.24 -3.73
CA ASN A 67 2.10 8.60 -4.00
C ASN A 67 3.63 8.69 -3.97
N PHE A 68 4.27 7.96 -3.05
CA PHE A 68 5.73 8.08 -2.89
C PHE A 68 6.48 7.02 -3.67
N SER A 69 5.96 5.79 -3.76
CA SER A 69 6.71 4.71 -4.38
C SER A 69 6.70 4.77 -5.89
N THR A 70 5.75 5.32 -6.65
CA THR A 70 5.94 5.31 -8.11
C THR A 70 7.17 6.13 -8.52
N GLN A 71 7.30 7.36 -8.03
CA GLN A 71 8.49 8.18 -8.29
C GLN A 71 9.72 7.71 -7.54
N SER A 72 9.61 7.24 -6.29
CA SER A 72 10.75 6.69 -5.55
C SER A 72 11.25 5.37 -6.15
N PHE A 73 10.35 4.51 -6.64
CA PHE A 73 10.63 3.27 -7.35
C PHE A 73 11.23 3.54 -8.73
N TYR A 74 10.70 4.52 -9.48
CA TYR A 74 11.34 4.95 -10.72
C TYR A 74 12.73 5.53 -10.46
N ALA A 75 12.91 6.37 -9.44
CA ALA A 75 14.23 6.86 -9.02
C ALA A 75 15.15 5.71 -8.60
N TYR A 76 14.59 4.73 -7.87
CA TYR A 76 15.30 3.56 -7.38
C TYR A 76 15.77 2.64 -8.51
N LEU A 77 14.90 2.30 -9.45
CA LEU A 77 15.22 1.55 -10.67
C LEU A 77 16.18 2.33 -11.57
N PHE A 78 16.01 3.66 -11.64
CA PHE A 78 16.90 4.53 -12.40
C PHE A 78 18.31 4.52 -11.82
N LEU A 79 18.43 4.55 -10.48
CA LEU A 79 19.68 4.45 -9.72
C LEU A 79 20.40 3.09 -9.82
N GLN A 80 19.77 2.07 -10.44
CA GLN A 80 20.38 0.76 -10.67
C GLN A 80 20.88 0.55 -12.11
N LYS A 81 20.64 1.50 -13.03
CA LYS A 81 21.08 1.35 -14.43
C LYS A 81 22.61 1.46 -14.52
N PRO A 82 23.28 0.80 -15.48
CA PRO A 82 24.73 0.87 -15.58
C PRO A 82 25.27 2.22 -16.10
N ASN A 83 24.43 3.06 -16.73
CA ASN A 83 24.78 4.38 -17.26
C ASN A 83 23.81 5.45 -16.74
N ILE A 84 23.97 5.84 -15.47
CA ILE A 84 23.05 6.74 -14.78
C ILE A 84 23.49 8.18 -14.97
N ASP A 85 22.55 9.04 -15.34
CA ASP A 85 22.71 10.48 -15.18
C ASP A 85 22.48 10.84 -13.70
N LEU A 86 23.58 11.10 -12.99
CA LEU A 86 23.55 11.45 -11.56
C LEU A 86 22.80 12.77 -11.28
N ILE A 87 22.79 13.72 -12.20
CA ILE A 87 22.06 14.98 -12.02
C ILE A 87 20.57 14.69 -12.05
N GLN A 88 20.13 13.94 -13.06
CA GLN A 88 18.73 13.53 -13.17
C GLN A 88 18.29 12.67 -11.97
N ALA A 89 19.16 11.80 -11.45
CA ALA A 89 18.86 11.01 -10.26
C ALA A 89 18.68 11.88 -9.00
N LEU A 90 19.50 12.92 -8.81
CA LEU A 90 19.36 13.88 -7.71
C LEU A 90 18.04 14.65 -7.81
N GLU A 91 17.64 15.07 -9.02
CA GLU A 91 16.35 15.74 -9.23
C GLU A 91 15.15 14.86 -8.83
N TYR A 92 15.21 13.56 -9.13
CA TYR A 92 14.17 12.62 -8.70
C TYR A 92 14.12 12.48 -7.18
N VAL A 93 15.28 12.39 -6.51
CA VAL A 93 15.35 12.32 -5.05
C VAL A 93 14.79 13.59 -4.42
N ASP A 94 15.16 14.76 -4.91
CA ASP A 94 14.65 16.04 -4.41
C ASP A 94 13.14 16.19 -4.58
N ASN A 95 12.59 15.68 -5.69
CA ASN A 95 11.15 15.67 -5.93
C ASN A 95 10.42 14.78 -4.90
N VAL A 96 10.92 13.56 -4.69
CA VAL A 96 10.39 12.63 -3.68
C VAL A 96 10.41 13.27 -2.29
N VAL A 97 11.55 13.85 -1.89
CA VAL A 97 11.71 14.51 -0.59
C VAL A 97 10.73 15.67 -0.45
N ARG A 98 10.55 16.48 -1.51
CA ARG A 98 9.61 17.59 -1.51
C ARG A 98 8.17 17.10 -1.31
N GLN A 99 7.76 16.04 -1.99
CA GLN A 99 6.42 15.46 -1.81
C GLN A 99 6.20 14.92 -0.40
N ILE A 100 7.20 14.25 0.19
CA ILE A 100 7.16 13.81 1.60
C ILE A 100 6.93 15.00 2.52
N HIS A 101 7.66 16.09 2.29
CA HIS A 101 7.45 17.30 3.07
C HIS A 101 6.07 17.93 2.86
N THR A 102 5.54 17.95 1.63
CA THR A 102 4.20 18.47 1.35
C THR A 102 3.13 17.67 2.10
N VAL A 103 3.15 16.34 2.01
CA VAL A 103 2.18 15.48 2.71
C VAL A 103 2.32 15.61 4.22
N ARG A 104 3.56 15.68 4.72
CA ARG A 104 3.81 15.85 6.16
C ARG A 104 3.33 17.20 6.70
N ASN A 105 3.46 18.26 5.92
CA ASN A 105 3.03 19.60 6.30
C ASN A 105 1.52 19.80 6.17
N ASN A 106 0.85 19.04 5.29
CA ASN A 106 -0.59 19.09 5.06
C ASN A 106 -1.29 17.81 5.56
N ALA A 107 -0.78 17.20 6.62
CA ALA A 107 -1.22 15.89 7.08
C ALA A 107 -2.74 15.85 7.32
N ASP A 108 -3.31 16.87 7.97
CA ASP A 108 -4.74 16.89 8.28
C ASP A 108 -5.63 16.85 7.02
N GLU A 109 -5.27 17.60 5.97
CA GLU A 109 -5.99 17.57 4.69
C GLU A 109 -5.81 16.24 3.96
N GLU A 110 -4.60 15.70 3.93
CA GLU A 110 -4.30 14.43 3.27
C GLU A 110 -5.01 13.25 3.98
N PHE A 111 -5.02 13.24 5.31
CA PHE A 111 -5.79 12.27 6.08
C PHE A 111 -7.30 12.45 5.89
N SER A 112 -7.80 13.68 5.80
CA SER A 112 -9.22 13.92 5.51
C SER A 112 -9.64 13.31 4.17
N LYS A 113 -8.82 13.45 3.12
CA LYS A 113 -9.06 12.82 1.81
C LYS A 113 -9.09 11.29 1.92
N CYS A 114 -8.20 10.69 2.72
CA CYS A 114 -8.21 9.26 2.99
C CYS A 114 -9.54 8.79 3.61
N PHE A 115 -10.08 9.57 4.56
CA PHE A 115 -11.37 9.25 5.21
C PHE A 115 -12.55 9.36 4.24
N ASP A 116 -12.54 10.35 3.35
CA ASP A 116 -13.58 10.49 2.32
C ASP A 116 -13.55 9.32 1.32
N GLU A 117 -12.38 8.78 1.01
CA GLU A 117 -12.23 7.58 0.16
C GLU A 117 -12.79 6.33 0.86
N LEU A 118 -12.60 6.20 2.17
CA LEU A 118 -13.19 5.10 2.96
C LEU A 118 -14.71 5.11 2.95
N GLN A 119 -15.33 6.28 3.03
CA GLN A 119 -16.80 6.39 3.05
C GLN A 119 -17.44 6.07 1.70
N ARG A 120 -16.66 6.07 0.60
CA ARG A 120 -17.14 5.74 -0.74
C ARG A 120 -17.02 4.26 -1.10
N LYS A 121 -16.22 3.48 -0.36
CA LYS A 121 -16.12 2.01 -0.48
C LYS A 121 -17.18 1.32 0.37
#